data_AF-A0ABD4RXI7-F1
#
_entry.id   AF-A0ABD4RXI7-F1
#
_cell.length_a   1.000
_cell.length_b   1.000
_cell.length_c   1.000
_cell.angle_alpha   90.00
_cell.angle_beta   90.00
_cell.angle_gamma   90.00
#
_symmetry.space_group_name_H-M   'P 1'
#
loop_
_entity.id
_entity.type
_entity.pdbx_description
1 polymer ?
#
loop_
_entity_poly.entity_id
_entity_poly.type
_entity_poly.pdbx_seq_one_letter_code
_entity_poly.pdbx_strand_id
1 'polypeptide(L)'
;GAASAQNDMPIILTNENSNITEINDLFKDKKIDKSYIIGGEYTVSKNIENKLKNPQRISGSTRNETNAKVIKEFYKDSNINNLY
;
A
#
# COMPACT_ATOMS: atom_id res chain seq x y z
N GLY A 1 -4.21 -8.50 0.97
CA GLY A 1 -5.36 -9.04 0.23
C GLY A 1 -6.69 -8.55 0.80
N ALA A 2 -6.95 -8.78 2.08
CA ALA A 2 -8.26 -8.46 2.67
C ALA A 2 -8.64 -6.97 2.62
N ALA A 3 -7.75 -6.06 3.05
CA ALA A 3 -8.05 -4.62 3.06
C ALA A 3 -8.24 -4.04 1.64
N SER A 4 -7.42 -4.47 0.68
CA SER A 4 -7.51 -4.01 -0.70
C SER A 4 -8.77 -4.53 -1.40
N ALA A 5 -9.17 -5.78 -1.15
CA ALA A 5 -10.40 -6.34 -1.70
C ALA A 5 -11.66 -5.69 -1.11
N GLN A 6 -11.65 -5.37 0.19
CA GLN A 6 -12.78 -4.69 0.84
C GLN A 6 -13.00 -3.26 0.33
N ASN A 7 -11.95 -2.60 -0.16
CA ASN A 7 -12.00 -1.21 -0.63
C ASN A 7 -11.92 -1.08 -2.16
N ASP A 8 -12.08 -2.19 -2.90
CA ASP A 8 -11.92 -2.24 -4.36
C ASP A 8 -10.62 -1.59 -4.88
N MET A 9 -9.54 -1.76 -4.11
CA MET A 9 -8.22 -1.21 -4.42
C MET A 9 -7.37 -2.24 -5.17
N PRO A 10 -6.81 -1.89 -6.36
CA PRO A 10 -5.88 -2.76 -7.05
C PRO A 10 -4.57 -2.91 -6.25
N ILE A 11 -4.04 -4.13 -6.19
CA ILE A 11 -2.71 -4.41 -5.62
C ILE A 11 -1.69 -4.41 -6.76
N ILE A 12 -0.67 -3.57 -6.65
CA ILE A 12 0.47 -3.55 -7.58
C ILE A 12 1.70 -4.01 -6.83
N LEU A 13 2.43 -4.95 -7.43
CA LEU A 13 3.71 -5.42 -6.93
C LEU A 13 4.82 -4.57 -7.54
N THR A 14 5.68 -4.05 -6.69
CA THR A 14 6.85 -3.26 -7.08
C THR A 14 8.02 -3.67 -6.19
N ASN A 15 9.22 -3.56 -6.73
CA ASN A 15 10.50 -3.67 -6.03
C ASN A 15 11.23 -2.31 -6.09
N GLU A 16 12.37 -2.24 -5.42
CA GLU A 16 13.22 -1.04 -5.35
C GLU A 16 13.63 -0.47 -6.74
N ASN A 17 13.73 -1.35 -7.74
CA ASN A 17 14.21 -1.06 -9.10
C ASN A 17 13.11 -1.12 -10.17
N SER A 18 11.83 -1.17 -9.79
CA SER A 18 10.74 -1.35 -10.75
C SER A 18 10.65 -0.13 -11.65
N ASN A 19 10.50 -0.37 -12.95
CA ASN A 19 10.33 0.71 -13.90
C ASN A 19 8.99 1.39 -13.65
N ILE A 20 9.08 2.53 -12.99
CA ILE A 20 8.00 3.43 -12.61
C ILE A 20 7.09 3.82 -13.78
N THR A 21 7.59 3.80 -15.02
CA THR A 21 6.84 4.20 -16.21
C THR A 21 5.58 3.36 -16.39
N GLU A 22 5.69 2.05 -16.17
CA GLU A 22 4.54 1.12 -16.24
C GLU A 22 3.50 1.41 -15.14
N ILE A 23 3.97 1.80 -13.96
CA ILE A 23 3.12 2.15 -12.82
C ILE A 23 2.31 3.43 -13.13
N ASN A 24 2.97 4.44 -13.71
CA ASN A 24 2.30 5.68 -14.08
C ASN A 24 1.23 5.47 -15.17
N ASP A 25 1.51 4.62 -16.16
CA ASP A 25 0.55 4.32 -17.23
C ASP A 25 -0.67 3.54 -16.71
N LEU A 26 -0.49 2.63 -15.74
CA LEU A 26 -1.60 1.93 -15.06
C LEU A 26 -2.54 2.87 -14.30
N PHE A 27 -2.05 4.03 -13.90
CA PHE A 27 -2.76 5.00 -13.06
C PHE A 27 -3.24 6.24 -13.82
N LYS A 28 -2.77 6.44 -15.06
CA LYS A 28 -3.04 7.65 -15.86
C LYS A 28 -4.54 7.89 -16.09
N ASP A 29 -5.29 6.80 -16.28
CA ASP A 29 -6.73 6.85 -16.55
C ASP A 29 -7.58 6.62 -15.29
N LYS A 30 -6.95 6.42 -14.11
CA LYS A 30 -7.65 6.18 -12.85
C LYS A 30 -7.69 7.45 -12.00
N LYS A 31 -8.87 7.77 -11.47
CA LYS A 31 -9.01 8.81 -10.43
C LYS A 31 -8.49 8.25 -9.11
N ILE A 32 -7.22 8.51 -8.82
CA ILE A 32 -6.59 8.11 -7.56
C ILE A 32 -6.60 9.28 -6.60
N ASP A 33 -7.37 9.15 -5.53
CA ASP A 33 -7.46 10.16 -4.47
C ASP A 33 -6.41 9.94 -3.37
N LYS A 34 -6.05 8.68 -3.12
CA LYS A 34 -5.07 8.28 -2.11
C LYS A 34 -4.34 7.01 -2.53
N SER A 35 -3.05 6.94 -2.21
CA SER A 35 -2.22 5.78 -2.50
C SER A 35 -1.61 5.24 -1.21
N TYR A 36 -1.46 3.91 -1.09
CA TYR A 36 -0.88 3.27 0.09
C TYR A 36 0.34 2.44 -0.30
N ILE A 37 1.43 2.62 0.45
CA ILE A 37 2.65 1.84 0.28
C ILE A 37 2.79 0.93 1.49
N ILE A 38 2.84 -0.38 1.27
CA ILE A 38 3.06 -1.37 2.33
C ILE A 38 4.52 -1.82 2.28
N GLY A 39 5.31 -1.38 3.25
CA GLY A 39 6.75 -1.69 3.32
C GLY A 39 7.64 -0.47 3.48
N GLY A 40 8.87 -0.71 3.97
CA GLY A 40 9.88 0.33 4.20
C GLY A 40 10.49 0.87 2.91
N GLU A 41 11.34 1.89 3.04
CA GLU A 41 12.04 2.51 1.91
C GLU A 41 12.97 1.53 1.18
N TYR A 42 13.52 0.54 1.90
CA TYR A 42 14.32 -0.55 1.32
C TYR A 42 13.54 -1.45 0.36
N THR A 43 12.23 -1.62 0.59
CA THR A 43 11.39 -2.47 -0.26
C THR A 43 10.69 -1.69 -1.36
N VAL A 44 10.35 -0.43 -1.09
CA VAL A 44 9.72 0.50 -2.05
C VAL A 44 10.39 1.85 -1.88
N SER A 45 11.23 2.21 -2.85
CA SER A 45 12.05 3.41 -2.78
C SER A 45 11.21 4.69 -2.69
N LYS A 46 11.79 5.74 -2.11
CA LYS A 46 11.15 7.06 -2.00
C LYS A 46 10.85 7.69 -3.38
N ASN A 47 11.59 7.28 -4.41
CA ASN A 47 11.35 7.70 -5.79
C ASN A 47 10.00 7.22 -6.34
N ILE A 48 9.53 6.04 -5.90
CA ILE A 48 8.21 5.52 -6.24
C ILE A 48 7.16 6.31 -5.45
N GLU A 49 7.39 6.54 -4.16
CA GLU A 49 6.48 7.30 -3.29
C GLU A 49 6.17 8.69 -3.84
N ASN A 50 7.19 9.43 -4.26
CA ASN A 50 7.05 10.80 -4.78
C ASN A 50 6.22 10.89 -6.08
N LYS A 51 5.93 9.77 -6.74
CA LYS A 51 5.19 9.72 -8.00
C LYS A 51 3.74 9.28 -7.82
N LEU A 52 3.37 8.83 -6.63
CA LEU A 52 2.01 8.48 -6.27
C LEU A 52 1.23 9.72 -5.82
N LYS A 53 -0.09 9.73 -6.06
CA LYS A 53 -0.98 10.78 -5.54
C LYS A 53 -1.29 10.51 -4.07
N ASN A 54 -1.04 11.52 -3.23
CA ASN A 54 -1.30 11.48 -1.77
C ASN A 54 -0.83 10.16 -1.12
N PRO A 55 0.47 9.83 -1.22
CA PRO A 55 0.98 8.56 -0.71
C PRO A 55 0.94 8.53 0.81
N GLN A 56 0.53 7.39 1.35
CA GLN A 56 0.66 7.06 2.75
C GLN A 56 1.44 5.75 2.91
N ARG A 57 2.60 5.83 3.55
CA ARG A 57 3.43 4.65 3.82
C ARG A 57 3.05 3.99 5.14
N ILE A 58 2.87 2.68 5.09
CA ILE A 58 2.64 1.80 6.24
C ILE A 58 3.81 0.82 6.31
N SER A 59 4.71 1.04 7.25
CA SER A 59 5.90 0.21 7.45
C SER A 59 6.20 0.02 8.93
N GLY A 60 6.67 -1.16 9.30
CA GLY A 60 7.27 -1.47 10.60
C GLY A 60 8.69 -2.01 10.42
N SER A 61 9.42 -2.13 11.53
CA SER A 61 10.77 -2.70 11.52
C SER A 61 10.76 -4.19 11.16
N THR A 62 9.63 -4.85 11.35
CA THR A 62 9.40 -6.26 11.02
C THR A 62 8.13 -6.45 10.19
N ARG A 63 7.99 -7.63 9.57
CA ARG A 63 6.75 -8.03 8.88
C ARG A 63 5.55 -8.01 9.83
N ASN A 64 5.75 -8.40 11.09
CA ASN A 64 4.71 -8.46 12.11
C ASN A 64 4.25 -7.05 12.49
N GLU A 65 5.17 -6.12 12.69
CA GLU A 65 4.84 -4.71 12.95
C GLU A 65 4.14 -4.06 11.75
N THR A 66 4.60 -4.34 10.53
CA THR A 66 3.95 -3.84 9.33
C THR A 66 2.50 -4.36 9.27
N ASN A 67 2.28 -5.65 9.55
CA ASN A 67 0.95 -6.22 9.61
C ASN A 67 0.07 -5.56 10.69
N ALA A 68 0.61 -5.35 11.89
CA ALA A 68 -0.11 -4.67 12.97
C ALA A 68 -0.52 -3.24 12.57
N LYS A 69 0.35 -2.51 11.87
CA LYS A 69 0.04 -1.16 11.37
C LYS A 69 -0.98 -1.18 10.23
N VAL A 70 -0.96 -2.18 9.35
CA VAL A 70 -2.00 -2.38 8.32
C VAL A 70 -3.35 -2.62 8.97
N ILE A 71 -3.42 -3.50 9.98
CA ILE A 71 -4.65 -3.75 10.73
C ILE A 71 -5.13 -2.46 11.38
N LYS A 72 -4.25 -1.75 12.08
CA LYS A 72 -4.57 -0.47 12.73
C LYS A 72 -5.07 0.59 11.74
N GLU A 73 -4.59 0.61 10.51
CA GLU A 73 -5.01 1.62 9.53
C GLU A 73 -6.35 1.30 8.89
N PHE A 74 -6.59 0.03 8.53
CA PHE A 74 -7.76 -0.36 7.73
C PHE A 74 -8.91 -0.99 8.54
N TYR A 75 -8.68 -1.37 9.80
CA TYR A 75 -9.67 -2.07 10.63
C TYR A 75 -9.94 -1.35 11.96
N LYS A 76 -10.01 0.00 11.93
CA LYS A 76 -10.22 0.83 13.15
C LYS A 76 -11.56 0.59 13.85
N ASP A 77 -12.60 0.27 13.08
CA ASP A 77 -13.99 0.14 13.56
C ASP A 77 -14.64 -1.22 13.23
N SER A 78 -13.85 -2.19 12.79
CA SER A 78 -14.37 -3.51 12.40
C SER A 78 -14.29 -4.47 13.58
N ASN A 79 -15.43 -5.02 14.01
CA ASN A 79 -15.43 -6.26 14.78
C ASN A 79 -14.69 -7.32 13.96
N ILE A 80 -13.45 -7.62 14.31
CA ILE A 80 -12.63 -8.63 13.64
C ILE A 80 -13.18 -9.99 14.06
N ASN A 81 -14.19 -10.47 13.34
CA ASN A 81 -14.90 -11.69 13.71
C ASN A 81 -14.09 -12.98 13.49
N ASN A 82 -12.99 -12.91 12.72
CA ASN A 82 -12.11 -14.05 12.44
C ASN A 82 -10.65 -13.58 12.38
N LEU A 83 -9.90 -13.85 13.46
CA LEU A 83 -8.45 -13.76 13.50
C LEU A 83 -7.92 -15.19 13.68
N TYR A 84 -7.39 -15.81 12.62
CA TYR A 84 -6.74 -17.12 12.64
C TYR A 84 -5.28 -16.97 12.25
#